data_AF-A0A6A0A713-F1
#
_entry.id   AF-A0A6A0A713-F1
#
_cell.length_a   1.000
_cell.length_b   1.000
_cell.length_c   1.000
_cell.angle_alpha   90.00
_cell.angle_beta   90.00
_cell.angle_gamma   90.00
#
_symmetry.space_group_name_H-M   'P 1'
#
loop_
_entity.id
_entity.type
_entity.pdbx_description
1 polymer ?
#
loop_
_entity_poly.entity_id
_entity_poly.type
_entity_poly.pdbx_seq_one_letter_code
_entity_poly.pdbx_strand_id
1 'polypeptide(L)' 'MSKSSVLKAKTHFFKKQDLSIVLEGTGTSSEFTGTKIMATMGPSIHDVDILAEVLEAGMTAGRV' A
#
# COMPACT_ATOMS: atom_id res chain seq x y z
N MET A 1 -16.58 8.97 -48.61
CA MET A 1 -17.15 9.22 -47.27
C MET A 1 -16.21 8.62 -46.23
N SER A 2 -15.45 9.46 -45.54
CA SER A 2 -14.43 9.06 -44.55
C SER A 2 -15.11 8.64 -43.24
N LYS A 3 -14.88 7.40 -42.79
CA LYS A 3 -15.35 6.93 -41.47
C LYS A 3 -14.30 7.34 -40.43
N SER A 4 -14.60 8.39 -39.66
CA SER A 4 -13.84 8.77 -38.47
C SER A 4 -13.98 7.68 -37.41
N SER A 5 -12.87 7.01 -37.07
CA SER A 5 -12.82 6.13 -35.91
C SER A 5 -12.72 6.99 -34.64
N VAL A 6 -13.83 7.09 -33.92
CA VAL A 6 -13.81 7.65 -32.56
C VAL A 6 -13.02 6.69 -31.68
N LEU A 7 -11.73 6.98 -31.47
CA LEU A 7 -10.91 6.35 -30.44
C LEU A 7 -11.52 6.73 -29.08
N LYS A 8 -12.47 5.93 -28.61
CA LYS A 8 -12.89 5.96 -27.21
C LYS A 8 -11.65 5.64 -26.38
N ALA A 9 -11.11 6.66 -25.70
CA ALA A 9 -10.11 6.45 -24.66
C ALA A 9 -10.66 5.38 -23.73
N LYS A 10 -9.94 4.25 -23.61
CA LYS A 10 -10.24 3.24 -22.61
C LYS A 10 -9.92 3.88 -21.28
N THR A 11 -10.91 4.55 -20.69
CA THR A 11 -10.80 4.96 -19.32
C THR A 11 -10.72 3.68 -18.50
N HIS A 12 -9.53 3.38 -17.99
CA HIS A 12 -9.30 2.36 -16.98
C HIS A 12 -9.90 2.83 -15.65
N PHE A 13 -11.18 3.22 -15.66
CA PHE A 13 -11.92 3.46 -14.43
C PHE A 13 -12.10 2.10 -13.77
N PHE A 14 -11.63 2.05 -12.53
CA PHE A 14 -11.61 0.91 -11.64
C PHE A 14 -12.84 0.02 -11.86
N LYS A 15 -12.62 -1.19 -12.40
CA LYS A 15 -13.70 -2.15 -12.60
C LYS A 15 -14.23 -2.54 -11.22
N LYS A 16 -15.47 -2.12 -10.90
CA LYS A 16 -16.21 -2.51 -9.70
C LYS A 16 -15.52 -2.18 -8.37
N GLN A 17 -15.01 -0.96 -8.20
CA GLN A 17 -14.63 -0.50 -6.87
C GLN A 17 -15.71 0.41 -6.31
N ASP A 18 -16.18 0.08 -5.12
CA ASP A 18 -16.90 1.02 -4.28
C ASP A 18 -15.93 2.15 -3.94
N LEU A 19 -16.28 3.39 -4.27
CA LEU A 19 -15.42 4.54 -4.06
C LEU A 19 -15.54 5.08 -2.62
N SER A 20 -16.50 4.60 -1.83
CA SER A 20 -16.61 4.97 -0.42
C SER A 20 -15.36 4.59 0.37
N ILE A 21 -14.69 3.49 -0.03
CA ILE A 21 -13.46 2.98 0.59
C ILE A 21 -12.31 4.00 0.58
N VAL A 22 -12.31 4.96 -0.36
CA VAL A 22 -11.26 5.99 -0.43
C VAL A 22 -11.43 7.01 0.70
N LEU A 23 -12.67 7.23 1.15
CA LEU A 23 -13.02 8.18 2.19
C LEU A 23 -13.11 7.53 3.57
N GLU A 24 -13.30 6.20 3.62
CA GLU A 24 -13.28 5.42 4.84
C GLU A 24 -11.85 5.23 5.33
N GLY A 25 -11.56 5.61 6.57
CA GLY A 25 -10.29 5.30 7.20
C GLY A 25 -10.14 3.78 7.33
N THR A 26 -9.06 3.22 6.79
CA THR A 26 -8.66 1.85 7.07
C THR A 26 -8.42 1.78 8.58
N GLY A 27 -9.26 1.05 9.32
CA GLY A 27 -9.23 1.05 10.78
C GLY A 27 -7.89 0.61 11.39
N THR A 28 -7.80 0.53 12.71
CA THR A 28 -6.60 0.06 13.43
C THR A 28 -6.40 -1.45 13.36
N SER A 29 -7.11 -2.16 12.47
CA SER A 29 -6.86 -3.57 12.24
C SER A 29 -5.42 -3.73 11.77
N SER A 30 -4.68 -4.63 12.43
CA SER A 30 -3.44 -5.21 11.89
C SER A 30 -3.80 -5.99 10.63
N GLU A 31 -4.17 -5.29 9.56
CA GLU A 31 -4.58 -5.91 8.33
C GLU A 31 -3.36 -6.54 7.71
N PHE A 32 -3.42 -7.86 7.64
CA PHE A 32 -2.46 -8.65 6.90
C PHE A 32 -2.52 -8.22 5.44
N THR A 33 -1.64 -7.30 5.06
CA THR A 33 -1.36 -7.05 3.65
C THR A 33 -0.53 -8.22 3.11
N GLY A 34 -0.84 -8.65 1.89
CA GLY A 34 0.01 -9.62 1.19
C GLY A 34 1.43 -9.10 0.96
N THR A 35 1.60 -7.77 0.97
CA THR A 35 2.90 -7.11 0.77
C THR A 35 3.75 -7.17 2.03
N LYS A 36 4.96 -7.73 1.91
CA LYS A 36 5.95 -7.76 2.99
C LYS A 36 6.75 -6.47 3.05
N ILE A 37 7.00 -5.97 4.27
CA ILE A 37 7.75 -4.73 4.51
C ILE A 37 9.16 -5.09 4.99
N MET A 38 10.16 -4.50 4.33
CA MET A 38 11.57 -4.58 4.71
C MET A 38 12.06 -3.19 5.13
N ALA A 39 12.67 -3.07 6.30
CA ALA A 39 13.29 -1.83 6.76
C ALA A 39 14.81 -1.90 6.68
N THR A 40 15.47 -0.75 6.49
CA THR A 40 16.94 -0.68 6.52
C THR A 40 17.41 -0.43 7.95
N MET A 41 18.34 -1.25 8.41
CA MET A 41 18.95 -1.12 9.73
C MET A 41 19.84 0.11 9.77
N GLY A 42 19.70 0.90 10.83
CA GLY A 42 20.49 2.10 11.03
C GLY A 42 20.36 2.61 12.47
N PRO A 43 21.08 3.69 12.82
CA PRO A 43 21.12 4.21 14.18
C PRO A 43 19.74 4.50 14.78
N SER A 44 18.78 4.90 13.95
CA SER A 44 17.43 5.25 14.37
C SER A 44 16.56 4.07 14.84
N ILE A 45 16.90 2.83 14.48
CA ILE A 45 16.14 1.63 14.86
C ILE A 45 17.03 0.56 15.55
N HIS A 46 18.18 1.00 16.06
CA HIS A 46 19.12 0.13 16.75
C HIS A 46 18.71 -0.14 18.20
N ASP A 47 17.91 0.76 18.77
CA ASP A 47 17.29 0.58 20.07
C ASP A 47 16.21 -0.52 20.01
N VAL A 48 16.18 -1.38 21.02
CA VAL A 48 15.31 -2.57 21.05
C VAL A 48 13.85 -2.18 21.17
N ASP A 49 13.52 -1.13 21.92
CA ASP A 49 12.14 -0.70 22.11
C ASP A 49 11.59 -0.14 20.78
N ILE A 50 12.40 0.65 20.07
CA ILE A 50 12.06 1.15 18.74
C ILE A 50 11.92 0.01 17.73
N LEU A 51 12.82 -0.98 17.78
CA LEU A 51 12.74 -2.14 16.90
C LEU A 51 11.46 -2.96 17.15
N ALA A 52 11.04 -3.09 18.40
CA ALA A 52 9.79 -3.76 18.77
C ALA A 52 8.56 -3.03 18.21
N GLU A 53 8.51 -1.70 18.35
CA GLU A 53 7.42 -0.89 17.77
C GLU A 53 7.32 -1.05 16.25
N VAL A 54 8.46 -1.11 15.56
CA VAL A 54 8.50 -1.27 14.10
C VAL A 54 8.09 -2.69 13.66
N LEU A 55 8.39 -3.72 14.46
CA LEU A 55 7.89 -5.07 14.25
C LEU A 55 6.37 -5.14 14.44
N GLU A 56 5.82 -4.51 15.49
CA GLU A 56 4.38 -4.42 15.73
C GLU A 56 3.65 -3.63 14.63
N ALA A 57 4.32 -2.65 14.02
CA ALA A 57 3.82 -1.90 12.87
C ALA A 57 3.86 -2.69 11.54
N GLY A 58 4.39 -3.91 11.52
CA GLY A 58 4.35 -4.81 10.35
C GLY A 58 5.65 -4.98 9.59
N MET A 59 6.81 -4.59 10.15
CA MET A 59 8.10 -4.96 9.57
C MET A 59 8.30 -6.47 9.59
N THR A 60 8.81 -7.03 8.49
CA THR A 60 9.02 -8.48 8.33
C THR A 60 10.46 -8.87 8.04
N ALA A 61 11.31 -7.93 7.61
CA ALA A 61 12.72 -8.19 7.32
C ALA A 61 13.57 -6.94 7.57
N GLY A 62 14.82 -7.15 7.98
CA GLY A 62 15.84 -6.12 8.09
C GLY A 62 16.86 -6.22 6.96
N ARG A 63 17.18 -5.10 6.33
CA ARG A 63 18.32 -4.94 5.43
C ARG A 63 19.48 -4.36 6.23
N VAL A 64 20.58 -5.11 6.29
CA VAL A 64 21.84 -4.68 6.91
C VAL A 64 22.75 -4.04 5.87
#